data_AF-A0AAV2GSN6-F1
#
_entry.id   AF-A0AAV2GSN6-F1
#
_cell.length_a   1.000
_cell.length_b   1.000
_cell.length_c   1.000
_cell.angle_alpha   90.00
_cell.angle_beta   90.00
_cell.angle_gamma   90.00
#
_symmetry.space_group_name_H-M   'P 1'
#
loop_
_entity.id
_entity.type
_entity.pdbx_description
1 polymer ?
#
loop_
_entity_poly.entity_id
_entity_poly.type
_entity_poly.pdbx_seq_one_letter_code
_entity_poly.pdbx_strand_id
1 'polypeptide(L)'
;MSFSSPESSSSAATTITVPPFRTRLPPQPYPGPAPPWFPPPPSNNFAPGPSFIGPPRPIPMPAMRPPLPLYHPRWWPLLRPALPNPVLYNWAAYASYIHSAIRNQVEYYFSKENLIKDLYLRKHMDGQGWVDIGLIAGFNRISRLTRDVNVVLDALRISSVVEVCDGKVRRRGDWSAWVITKG
;
A
#
# COMPACT_ATOMS: atom_id res chain seq x y z
N MET A 1 23.98 -64.46 -10.95
CA MET A 1 24.12 -65.17 -9.66
C MET A 1 25.62 -65.30 -9.40
N SER A 2 26.26 -64.76 -8.37
CA SER A 2 25.80 -64.02 -7.20
C SER A 2 26.99 -63.24 -6.61
N PHE A 3 26.72 -61.97 -6.29
CA PHE A 3 27.15 -61.17 -5.14
C PHE A 3 28.57 -61.31 -4.53
N SER A 4 29.36 -60.24 -4.73
CA SER A 4 30.45 -59.78 -3.85
C SER A 4 29.92 -59.29 -2.49
N SER A 5 30.62 -59.65 -1.41
CA SER A 5 30.74 -58.84 -0.17
C SER A 5 31.80 -57.73 -0.41
N PRO A 6 32.02 -56.69 0.44
CA PRO A 6 31.80 -56.63 1.90
C PRO A 6 31.42 -55.23 2.46
N GLU A 7 31.62 -55.09 3.78
CA GLU A 7 31.89 -53.87 4.56
C GLU A 7 30.72 -53.17 5.27
N SER A 8 30.61 -53.54 6.55
CA SER A 8 30.06 -52.71 7.61
C SER A 8 30.85 -51.40 7.74
N SER A 9 30.18 -50.27 7.59
CA SER A 9 30.72 -48.97 7.96
C SER A 9 29.81 -48.29 8.99
N SER A 10 30.30 -48.35 10.24
CA SER A 10 30.34 -47.26 11.21
C SER A 10 29.24 -46.19 11.11
N SER A 11 28.19 -46.32 11.93
CA SER A 11 27.28 -45.22 12.27
C SER A 11 28.00 -44.17 13.12
N ALA A 12 28.60 -43.18 12.46
CA ALA A 12 28.99 -41.94 13.12
C ALA A 12 27.72 -41.11 13.36
N ALA A 13 27.25 -41.09 14.60
CA ALA A 13 26.20 -40.19 15.05
C ALA A 13 26.73 -38.75 15.00
N THR A 14 26.33 -38.00 13.97
CA THR A 14 26.63 -36.57 13.86
C THR A 14 25.92 -35.82 14.98
N THR A 15 26.64 -35.51 16.05
CA THR A 15 26.23 -34.55 17.09
C THR A 15 26.09 -33.17 16.43
N ILE A 16 24.85 -32.79 16.11
CA ILE A 16 24.53 -31.44 15.67
C ILE A 16 24.54 -30.55 16.92
N THR A 17 25.67 -29.89 17.17
CA THR A 17 25.77 -28.80 18.14
C THR A 17 24.99 -27.61 17.59
N VAL A 18 23.77 -27.42 18.09
CA VAL A 18 22.93 -26.25 17.81
C VAL A 18 23.54 -25.05 18.55
N PRO A 19 23.96 -23.96 17.87
CA PRO A 19 24.43 -22.78 18.58
C PRO A 19 23.25 -22.14 19.34
N PRO A 20 23.49 -21.51 20.50
CA PRO A 20 22.42 -20.87 21.24
C PRO A 20 21.82 -19.75 20.40
N PHE A 21 20.50 -19.76 20.26
CA PHE A 21 19.73 -18.65 19.70
C PHE A 21 20.06 -17.39 20.52
N ARG A 22 20.95 -16.54 19.99
CA ARG A 22 21.02 -15.16 20.44
C ARG A 22 19.73 -14.50 19.96
N THR A 23 18.78 -14.35 20.88
CA THR A 23 17.63 -13.47 20.71
C THR A 23 18.17 -12.08 20.41
N ARG A 24 18.25 -11.72 19.13
CA ARG A 24 18.53 -10.34 18.74
C ARG A 24 17.31 -9.54 19.21
N LEU A 25 17.49 -8.73 20.25
CA LEU A 25 16.50 -7.74 20.65
C LEU A 25 16.10 -6.94 19.39
N PRO A 26 14.80 -6.64 19.20
CA PRO A 26 14.38 -5.81 18.09
C PRO A 26 15.15 -4.48 18.14
N PRO A 27 15.54 -3.91 16.98
CA PRO A 27 16.18 -2.60 16.95
C PRO A 27 15.25 -1.60 17.65
N GLN A 28 15.75 -0.95 18.68
CA GLN A 28 15.01 0.12 19.37
C GLN A 28 14.61 1.17 18.34
N PRO A 29 13.35 1.67 18.36
CA PRO A 29 12.98 2.78 17.51
C PRO A 29 13.90 3.96 17.85
N TYR A 30 14.61 4.46 16.85
CA TYR A 30 15.50 5.60 17.00
C TYR A 30 14.77 6.73 17.75
N PRO A 31 15.41 7.38 18.74
CA PRO A 31 14.83 8.58 19.32
C PRO A 31 14.64 9.57 18.17
N GLY A 32 13.39 9.97 17.93
CA GLY A 32 13.08 11.02 16.97
C GLY A 32 13.85 12.30 17.32
N PRO A 33 14.00 13.24 16.36
CA PRO A 33 14.61 14.53 16.66
C PRO A 33 13.90 15.17 17.86
N ALA A 34 14.69 15.68 18.82
CA ALA A 34 14.16 16.33 20.00
C ALA A 34 13.17 17.44 19.55
N PRO A 35 12.02 17.59 20.23
CA PRO A 35 11.10 18.68 19.92
C PRO A 35 11.84 20.02 20.02
N PRO A 36 11.55 21.00 19.13
CA PRO A 36 12.15 22.32 19.22
C PRO A 36 11.95 22.89 20.63
N TRP A 37 13.02 23.42 21.22
CA TRP A 37 12.97 23.99 22.55
C TRP A 37 12.10 25.25 22.52
N PHE A 38 11.02 25.26 23.30
CA PHE A 38 10.19 26.46 23.48
C PHE A 38 10.58 27.14 24.79
N PRO A 39 10.93 28.44 24.78
CA PRO A 39 11.15 29.17 26.02
C PRO A 39 9.86 29.20 26.86
N PRO A 40 9.95 29.07 28.19
CA PRO A 40 8.80 29.25 29.05
C PRO A 40 8.24 30.68 28.89
N PRO A 41 6.92 30.88 28.98
CA PRO A 41 6.34 32.22 28.90
C PRO A 41 6.85 33.09 30.06
N PRO A 42 7.06 34.40 29.84
CA PRO A 42 7.48 35.29 30.91
C PRO A 42 6.41 35.29 32.02
N SER A 43 6.86 35.07 33.25
CA SER A 43 6.05 35.25 34.45
C SER A 43 5.60 36.70 34.52
N ASN A 44 4.36 36.95 34.14
CA ASN A 44 3.79 38.29 34.12
C ASN A 44 3.45 38.69 35.57
N ASN A 45 4.42 39.29 36.27
CA ASN A 45 4.18 40.01 37.52
C ASN A 45 3.35 41.26 37.20
N PHE A 46 2.04 41.09 37.08
CA PHE A 46 1.12 42.19 36.84
C PHE A 46 0.88 42.95 38.15
N ALA A 47 1.47 44.13 38.26
CA ALA A 47 1.09 45.13 39.25
C ALA A 47 -0.38 45.55 39.02
N PRO A 48 -1.17 45.84 40.07
CA PRO A 48 -2.56 46.25 39.89
C PRO A 48 -2.60 47.72 39.47
N GLY A 49 -2.95 47.96 38.20
CA GLY A 49 -3.35 49.28 37.69
C GLY A 49 -4.83 49.58 37.99
N PRO A 50 -5.24 50.87 38.00
CA PRO A 50 -6.50 51.30 38.58
C PRO A 50 -7.71 50.78 37.78
N SER A 51 -8.68 50.25 38.52
CA SER A 51 -9.93 49.70 38.00
C SER A 51 -10.76 50.78 37.31
N PHE A 52 -10.88 50.70 35.98
CA PHE A 52 -11.91 51.45 35.26
C PHE A 52 -13.28 50.83 35.57
N ILE A 53 -14.09 51.58 36.33
CA ILE A 53 -15.49 51.25 36.64
C ILE A 53 -16.33 51.53 35.39
N GLY A 54 -16.47 50.51 34.54
CA GLY A 54 -17.50 50.45 33.50
C GLY A 54 -18.54 49.38 33.87
N PRO A 55 -19.79 49.45 33.36
CA PRO A 55 -20.77 48.40 33.60
C PRO A 55 -20.22 47.05 33.11
N PRO A 56 -20.42 45.95 33.85
CA PRO A 56 -19.84 44.66 33.52
C PRO A 56 -20.32 44.23 32.14
N ARG A 57 -19.39 44.03 31.20
CA ARG A 57 -19.70 43.37 29.93
C ARG A 57 -20.07 41.92 30.26
N PRO A 58 -21.22 41.39 29.78
CA PRO A 58 -21.54 39.99 29.98
C PRO A 58 -20.45 39.15 29.34
N ILE A 59 -19.73 38.38 30.14
CA ILE A 59 -18.85 37.32 29.62
C ILE A 59 -19.78 36.32 28.96
N PRO A 60 -19.63 36.00 27.65
CA PRO A 60 -20.39 34.91 27.07
C PRO A 60 -19.95 33.66 27.80
N MET A 61 -20.83 33.14 28.67
CA MET A 61 -20.64 31.82 29.26
C MET A 61 -20.50 30.87 28.07
N PRO A 62 -19.43 30.06 27.96
CA PRO A 62 -19.41 29.01 26.96
C PRO A 62 -20.66 28.18 27.21
N ALA A 63 -21.56 28.12 26.23
CA ALA A 63 -22.79 27.35 26.33
C ALA A 63 -22.42 25.99 26.89
N MET A 64 -22.81 25.74 28.14
CA MET A 64 -22.50 24.54 28.89
C MET A 64 -22.96 23.41 27.99
N ARG A 65 -22.02 22.72 27.33
CA ARG A 65 -22.38 21.51 26.59
C ARG A 65 -23.08 20.65 27.64
N PRO A 66 -24.39 20.35 27.48
CA PRO A 66 -25.08 19.60 28.51
C PRO A 66 -24.26 18.33 28.75
N PRO A 67 -23.94 18.00 30.01
CA PRO A 67 -23.26 16.74 30.28
C PRO A 67 -24.09 15.66 29.60
N LEU A 68 -23.44 14.83 28.79
CA LEU A 68 -24.11 13.67 28.19
C LEU A 68 -24.88 12.97 29.32
N PRO A 69 -26.17 12.65 29.14
CA PRO A 69 -26.96 12.06 30.20
C PRO A 69 -26.21 10.85 30.75
N LEU A 70 -25.85 10.90 32.03
CA LEU A 70 -25.13 9.83 32.72
C LEU A 70 -25.97 8.52 32.77
N TYR A 71 -27.24 8.60 32.39
CA TYR A 71 -28.14 7.48 32.21
C TYR A 71 -28.28 7.14 30.73
N HIS A 72 -27.36 6.31 30.24
CA HIS A 72 -27.58 5.54 29.03
C HIS A 72 -28.16 4.19 29.47
N PRO A 73 -29.39 3.84 29.06
CA PRO A 73 -29.95 2.55 29.43
C PRO A 73 -29.04 1.42 28.94
N ARG A 74 -28.98 0.28 29.64
CA ARG A 74 -28.04 -0.81 29.34
C ARG A 74 -28.15 -1.36 27.90
N TRP A 75 -29.25 -1.08 27.21
CA TRP A 75 -29.48 -1.40 25.80
C TRP A 75 -28.93 -0.34 24.82
N TRP A 76 -28.49 0.84 25.29
CA TRP A 76 -27.94 1.93 24.48
C TRP A 76 -26.68 1.57 23.68
N PRO A 77 -25.68 0.83 24.21
CA PRO A 77 -24.53 0.39 23.42
C PRO A 77 -24.91 -0.55 22.27
N LEU A 78 -26.07 -1.21 22.39
CA LEU A 78 -26.59 -2.14 21.39
C LEU A 78 -27.20 -1.42 20.18
N LEU A 79 -27.59 -0.15 20.35
CA LEU A 79 -28.20 0.70 19.32
C LEU A 79 -27.22 1.71 18.72
N ARG A 80 -25.93 1.72 19.12
CA ARG A 80 -24.91 2.42 18.33
C ARG A 80 -24.77 1.66 17.01
N PRO A 81 -25.19 2.19 15.85
CA PRO A 81 -24.67 1.65 14.60
C PRO A 81 -23.15 1.74 14.71
N ALA A 82 -22.47 0.62 14.49
CA ALA A 82 -21.02 0.62 14.39
C ALA A 82 -20.68 1.65 13.30
N LEU A 83 -20.24 2.85 13.69
CA LEU A 83 -19.69 3.80 12.74
C LEU A 83 -18.61 3.01 12.00
N PRO A 84 -18.68 2.91 10.66
CA PRO A 84 -17.68 2.18 9.91
C PRO A 84 -16.30 2.66 10.34
N ASN A 85 -15.44 1.75 10.79
CA ASN A 85 -14.11 2.09 11.27
C ASN A 85 -13.41 2.94 10.18
N PRO A 86 -12.99 4.19 10.46
CA PRO A 86 -12.37 5.05 9.45
C PRO A 86 -11.09 4.45 8.85
N VAL A 87 -10.47 3.47 9.54
CA VAL A 87 -9.33 2.69 9.04
C VAL A 87 -9.73 1.76 7.89
N LEU A 88 -10.94 1.17 7.92
CA LEU A 88 -11.43 0.30 6.85
C LEU A 88 -11.74 1.06 5.57
N TYR A 89 -12.18 2.32 5.68
CA TYR A 89 -12.46 3.18 4.52
C TYR A 89 -11.21 3.54 3.72
N ASN A 90 -10.01 3.45 4.32
CA ASN A 90 -8.79 3.81 3.63
C ASN A 90 -8.26 2.67 2.76
N TRP A 91 -8.19 1.42 3.24
CA TRP A 91 -7.51 0.35 2.48
C TRP A 91 -8.30 -0.11 1.25
N ALA A 92 -9.63 -0.23 1.34
CA ALA A 92 -10.46 -0.69 0.21
C ALA A 92 -10.52 0.38 -0.89
N ALA A 93 -10.62 1.66 -0.49
CA ALA A 93 -10.54 2.78 -1.41
C ALA A 93 -9.14 2.89 -2.04
N TYR A 94 -8.08 2.70 -1.24
CA TYR A 94 -6.71 2.68 -1.73
C TYR A 94 -6.45 1.54 -2.71
N ALA A 95 -6.91 0.31 -2.42
CA ALA A 95 -6.80 -0.81 -3.34
C ALA A 95 -7.52 -0.53 -4.68
N SER A 96 -8.72 0.04 -4.61
CA SER A 96 -9.49 0.45 -5.79
C SER A 96 -8.76 1.53 -6.61
N TYR A 97 -8.15 2.50 -5.92
CA TYR A 97 -7.30 3.51 -6.53
C TYR A 97 -6.08 2.88 -7.23
N ILE A 98 -5.35 1.96 -6.59
CA ILE A 98 -4.20 1.28 -7.18
C ILE A 98 -4.62 0.49 -8.43
N HIS A 99 -5.73 -0.24 -8.38
CA HIS A 99 -6.24 -1.00 -9.53
C HIS A 99 -6.58 -0.08 -10.70
N SER A 100 -7.27 1.04 -10.45
CA SER A 100 -7.59 2.01 -11.51
C SER A 100 -6.34 2.70 -12.07
N ALA A 101 -5.37 3.07 -11.22
CA ALA A 101 -4.12 3.67 -11.64
C ALA A 101 -3.28 2.73 -12.51
N ILE A 102 -3.16 1.46 -12.13
CA ILE A 102 -2.49 0.42 -12.92
C ILE A 102 -3.19 0.26 -14.27
N ARG A 103 -4.52 0.11 -14.27
CA ARG A 103 -5.29 -0.05 -15.51
C ARG A 103 -5.04 1.11 -16.46
N ASN A 104 -5.28 2.34 -16.01
CA ASN A 104 -5.12 3.53 -16.85
C ASN A 104 -3.71 3.62 -17.44
N GLN A 105 -2.69 3.25 -16.66
CA GLN A 105 -1.32 3.30 -17.11
C GLN A 105 -1.00 2.23 -18.16
N VAL A 106 -1.53 1.01 -18.01
CA VAL A 106 -1.38 -0.06 -19.01
C VAL A 106 -2.18 0.27 -20.28
N GLU A 107 -3.41 0.75 -20.14
CA GLU A 107 -4.23 1.16 -21.29
C GLU A 107 -3.57 2.27 -22.10
N TYR A 108 -2.88 3.19 -21.42
CA TYR A 108 -2.05 4.20 -22.09
C TYR A 108 -0.87 3.58 -22.85
N TYR A 109 -0.14 2.63 -22.25
CA TYR A 109 0.97 1.97 -22.95
C TYR A 109 0.51 1.25 -24.22
N PHE A 110 -0.66 0.63 -24.16
CA PHE A 110 -1.28 -0.04 -25.30
C PHE A 110 -2.15 0.91 -26.15
N SER A 111 -2.16 2.23 -25.91
CA SER A 111 -2.91 3.17 -26.74
C SER A 111 -2.29 3.28 -28.13
N LYS A 112 -3.10 3.65 -29.13
CA LYS A 112 -2.62 3.76 -30.52
C LYS A 112 -1.49 4.78 -30.62
N GLU A 113 -1.64 5.90 -29.93
CA GLU A 113 -0.70 7.02 -29.93
C GLU A 113 0.64 6.63 -29.30
N ASN A 114 0.63 5.80 -28.24
CA ASN A 114 1.86 5.28 -27.65
C ASN A 114 2.49 4.23 -28.55
N LEU A 115 1.72 3.26 -29.06
CA LEU A 115 2.24 2.17 -29.90
C LEU A 115 2.85 2.66 -31.22
N ILE A 116 2.40 3.78 -31.79
CA ILE A 116 3.05 4.39 -32.95
C ILE A 116 4.52 4.75 -32.66
N LYS A 117 4.81 5.19 -31.43
CA LYS A 117 6.12 5.75 -31.04
C LYS A 117 6.98 4.76 -30.26
N ASP A 118 6.34 3.89 -29.49
CA ASP A 118 7.00 3.01 -28.54
C ASP A 118 7.45 1.70 -29.20
N LEU A 119 8.64 1.77 -29.81
CA LEU A 119 9.29 0.60 -30.40
C LEU A 119 9.71 -0.42 -29.35
N TYR A 120 9.92 -0.02 -28.09
CA TYR A 120 10.35 -0.93 -27.04
C TYR A 120 9.23 -1.93 -26.73
N LEU A 121 8.01 -1.42 -26.53
CA LEU A 121 6.84 -2.27 -26.29
C LEU A 121 6.57 -3.17 -27.49
N ARG A 122 6.63 -2.63 -28.72
CA ARG A 122 6.40 -3.40 -29.96
C ARG A 122 7.45 -4.48 -30.22
N LYS A 123 8.71 -4.26 -29.84
CA LYS A 123 9.77 -5.27 -29.95
C LYS A 123 9.56 -6.48 -29.03
N HIS A 124 8.83 -6.29 -27.94
CA HIS A 124 8.50 -7.34 -26.98
C HIS A 124 7.12 -7.96 -27.23
N MET A 125 6.41 -7.52 -28.26
CA MET A 125 5.21 -8.22 -28.74
C MET A 125 5.63 -9.46 -29.51
N ASP A 126 4.99 -10.58 -29.18
CA ASP A 126 5.13 -11.81 -29.98
C ASP A 126 4.35 -11.71 -31.30
N GLY A 127 4.39 -12.77 -32.12
CA GLY A 127 3.70 -12.83 -33.41
C GLY A 127 2.17 -12.68 -33.31
N GLN A 128 1.62 -12.85 -32.11
CA GLN A 128 0.21 -12.66 -31.82
C GLN A 128 -0.06 -11.37 -31.03
N GLY A 129 0.93 -10.50 -30.81
CA GLY A 129 0.76 -9.24 -30.09
C GLY A 129 0.75 -9.35 -28.56
N TRP A 130 1.08 -10.51 -28.00
CA TRP A 130 1.18 -10.68 -26.55
C TRP A 130 2.51 -10.17 -26.01
N VAL A 131 2.44 -9.60 -24.82
CA VAL A 131 3.57 -9.10 -24.04
C VAL A 131 3.51 -9.74 -22.66
N ASP A 132 4.65 -10.17 -22.13
CA ASP A 132 4.73 -10.76 -20.79
C ASP A 132 4.33 -9.74 -19.71
N ILE A 133 3.48 -10.15 -18.76
CA ILE A 133 3.08 -9.29 -17.64
C ILE A 133 4.28 -8.90 -16.78
N GLY A 134 5.31 -9.76 -16.70
CA GLY A 134 6.53 -9.46 -15.95
C GLY A 134 7.25 -8.24 -16.53
N LEU A 135 7.23 -8.08 -17.85
CA LEU A 135 7.79 -6.93 -18.53
C LEU A 135 6.99 -5.65 -18.21
N ILE A 136 5.66 -5.74 -18.24
CA ILE A 136 4.78 -4.61 -17.91
C ILE A 136 4.95 -4.20 -16.44
N ALA A 137 5.06 -5.16 -15.52
CA ALA A 137 5.31 -4.91 -14.10
C ALA A 137 6.67 -4.23 -13.85
N GLY A 138 7.66 -4.46 -14.73
CA GLY A 138 8.96 -3.81 -14.69
C GLY A 138 8.96 -2.35 -15.19
N PHE A 139 7.88 -1.86 -15.80
CA PHE A 139 7.82 -0.48 -16.25
C PHE A 139 7.80 0.49 -15.07
N ASN A 140 8.62 1.55 -15.17
CA ASN A 140 8.87 2.49 -14.08
C ASN A 140 7.59 3.08 -13.45
N ARG A 141 6.51 3.26 -14.22
CA ARG A 141 5.24 3.76 -13.67
C ARG A 141 4.42 2.68 -12.96
N ILE A 142 4.46 1.44 -13.44
CA ILE A 142 3.77 0.30 -12.80
C ILE A 142 4.52 -0.14 -11.55
N SER A 143 5.84 -0.26 -11.64
CA SER A 143 6.73 -0.68 -10.54
C SER A 143 6.72 0.27 -9.34
N ARG A 144 6.33 1.54 -9.55
CA ARG A 144 6.11 2.53 -8.48
C ARG A 144 4.78 2.34 -7.74
N LEU A 145 3.80 1.71 -8.37
CA LEU A 145 2.49 1.44 -7.79
C LEU A 145 2.49 0.10 -7.05
N THR A 146 3.10 -0.94 -7.64
CA THR A 146 3.17 -2.28 -7.04
C THR A 146 4.37 -3.06 -7.56
N ARG A 147 4.84 -4.02 -6.76
CA ARG A 147 5.82 -5.05 -7.17
C ARG A 147 5.14 -6.40 -7.42
N ASP A 148 3.87 -6.53 -7.05
CA ASP A 148 3.12 -7.77 -7.10
C ASP A 148 2.42 -7.92 -8.44
N VAL A 149 2.90 -8.87 -9.24
CA VAL A 149 2.36 -9.18 -10.58
C VAL A 149 0.88 -9.55 -10.53
N ASN A 150 0.44 -10.25 -9.47
CA ASN A 150 -0.95 -10.65 -9.29
C ASN A 150 -1.89 -9.44 -9.20
N VAL A 151 -1.47 -8.36 -8.53
CA VAL A 151 -2.25 -7.11 -8.44
C VAL A 151 -2.41 -6.49 -9.82
N VAL A 152 -1.37 -6.55 -10.66
CA VAL A 152 -1.45 -6.07 -12.04
C VAL A 152 -2.43 -6.92 -12.85
N LEU A 153 -2.37 -8.26 -12.75
CA LEU A 153 -3.32 -9.14 -13.43
C LEU A 153 -4.76 -8.86 -13.01
N ASP A 154 -5.02 -8.78 -11.70
CA ASP A 154 -6.36 -8.51 -11.17
C ASP A 154 -6.91 -7.15 -11.61
N ALA A 155 -6.06 -6.12 -11.66
CA ALA A 155 -6.44 -4.79 -12.13
C ALA A 155 -6.84 -4.76 -13.62
N LEU A 156 -6.22 -5.62 -14.43
CA LEU A 156 -6.43 -5.69 -15.89
C LEU A 156 -7.58 -6.59 -16.33
N ARG A 157 -8.07 -7.51 -15.47
CA ARG A 157 -9.19 -8.42 -15.80
C ARG A 157 -10.44 -7.72 -16.32
N ILE A 158 -10.72 -6.51 -15.83
CA ILE A 158 -11.90 -5.71 -16.21
C ILE A 158 -11.56 -4.55 -17.17
N SER A 159 -10.37 -4.55 -17.79
CA SER A 159 -10.03 -3.58 -18.84
C SER A 159 -10.77 -3.90 -20.14
N SER A 160 -11.23 -2.85 -20.83
CA SER A 160 -11.86 -2.94 -22.16
C SER A 160 -10.83 -2.85 -23.30
N VAL A 161 -9.67 -2.23 -23.05
CA VAL A 161 -8.64 -1.95 -24.07
C VAL A 161 -7.65 -3.11 -24.22
N VAL A 162 -7.34 -3.80 -23.13
CA VAL A 162 -6.42 -4.94 -23.13
C VAL A 162 -7.12 -6.22 -22.70
N GLU A 163 -6.54 -7.34 -23.09
CA GLU A 163 -6.93 -8.68 -22.68
C GLU A 163 -5.74 -9.39 -22.04
N VAL A 164 -6.04 -10.28 -21.10
CA VAL A 164 -5.06 -11.02 -20.31
C VAL A 164 -5.27 -12.51 -20.51
N CYS A 165 -4.22 -13.23 -20.86
CA CYS A 165 -4.24 -14.69 -21.05
C CYS A 165 -2.91 -15.29 -20.59
N ASP A 166 -2.94 -16.30 -19.71
CA ASP A 166 -1.77 -17.05 -19.25
C ASP A 166 -0.58 -16.18 -18.80
N GLY A 167 -0.85 -15.11 -18.06
CA GLY A 167 0.21 -14.18 -17.60
C GLY A 167 0.76 -13.26 -18.69
N LYS A 168 0.10 -13.18 -19.84
CA LYS A 168 0.42 -12.24 -20.91
C LYS A 168 -0.69 -11.24 -21.14
N VAL A 169 -0.34 -10.08 -21.69
CA VAL A 169 -1.24 -8.98 -21.98
C VAL A 169 -1.13 -8.57 -23.43
N ARG A 170 -2.27 -8.31 -24.07
CA ARG A 170 -2.36 -7.86 -25.45
C ARG A 170 -3.44 -6.79 -25.61
N ARG A 171 -3.31 -5.94 -26.63
CA ARG A 171 -4.36 -5.00 -27.04
C ARG A 171 -5.55 -5.76 -27.67
N ARG A 172 -6.77 -5.46 -27.22
CA ARG A 172 -8.00 -6.05 -27.76
C ARG A 172 -8.28 -5.52 -29.17
N GLY A 173 -8.66 -6.40 -30.09
CA GLY A 173 -9.12 -6.07 -31.45
C GLY A 173 -8.02 -5.73 -32.46
N ASP A 174 -7.17 -4.74 -32.17
CA ASP A 174 -6.29 -4.12 -33.17
C ASP A 174 -4.82 -4.60 -33.09
N TRP A 175 -4.53 -5.70 -32.39
CA TRP A 175 -3.15 -6.08 -32.03
C TRP A 175 -2.23 -6.32 -33.24
N SER A 176 -2.75 -6.85 -34.34
CA SER A 176 -1.95 -7.27 -35.51
C SER A 176 -1.27 -6.10 -36.21
N ALA A 177 -1.83 -4.89 -36.13
CA ALA A 177 -1.24 -3.68 -36.71
C ALA A 177 0.04 -3.23 -35.97
N TRP A 178 0.27 -3.74 -34.75
CA TRP A 178 1.35 -3.26 -33.87
C TRP A 178 2.52 -4.24 -33.76
N VAL A 179 2.33 -5.50 -34.18
CA VAL A 179 3.39 -6.51 -34.20
C VAL A 179 4.45 -6.13 -35.23
N ILE A 180 5.73 -6.28 -34.86
CA ILE A 180 6.84 -6.12 -35.80
C ILE A 180 7.09 -7.49 -36.42
N THR A 181 6.66 -7.69 -37.67
CA THR A 181 7.00 -8.88 -38.44
C THR A 181 8.52 -8.92 -38.61
N LYS A 182 9.18 -9.91 -38.00
CA LYS A 182 10.58 -10.22 -38.30
C LYS A 182 10.57 -10.95 -39.63
N GLY A 183 10.91 -10.23 -40.71
CA GLY A 183 11.18 -10.82 -42.02
C GLY A 183 12.41 -11.72 -42.00
#